data_AF-A0A6G0WU90-F1
#
_entry.id   AF-A0A6G0WU90-F1
#
_cell.length_a   1.000
_cell.length_b   1.000
_cell.length_c   1.000
_cell.angle_alpha   90.00
_cell.angle_beta   90.00
_cell.angle_gamma   90.00
#
_symmetry.space_group_name_H-M   'P 1'
#
loop_
_entity.id
_entity.type
_entity.pdbx_description
1 polymer ?
#
loop_
_entity_poly.entity_id
_entity_poly.type
_entity_poly.pdbx_seq_one_letter_code
_entity_poly.pdbx_strand_id
1 'polypeptide(L)'
;MTAMTCEDGDLDFLPKVDEDLLNLVLQVTNCSQNPGSPLHASIRAPKRAKTTLDRLAELRQEKNRLEKNLKALKAQRTARRYLMSNNEKKWEALAHMQRDLMNKSLLEQKQLQAMLAEQTTLQRDLEMLLVNRPRTMMTKLENEEWRMLIELSATCDKRLCGIRCIADRQLETVDGEMLSFGVVDATDNFNLIRHDTTKKYSEGIRIARLNASSFDHTAMAIWRALVQVHAKPAMTATYPHNIYKYSVDDNTIFLHVSCVVPNANAKMQSSYILKRQKLGARAVRIVVRSILDDEAIPFDKDSFVCDHHGWIHIEESEDSSCIIYKCYWRGAFAILKPNDVDDLSETMDSLSIEKSFVDAEHFDPIVLAKKVFEAYFETIQSVFLRDLTTK
;
A
#
# COMPACT_ATOMS: atom_id res chain seq x y z
N MET A 1 15.95 31.88 42.01
CA MET A 1 14.67 31.91 42.75
C MET A 1 13.63 32.33 41.73
N THR A 2 12.72 31.50 41.23
CA THR A 2 12.00 30.38 41.85
C THR A 2 11.63 29.40 40.74
N ALA A 3 11.77 28.09 41.00
CA ALA A 3 11.43 27.01 40.08
C ALA A 3 9.91 26.84 40.00
N MET A 4 9.38 26.60 38.80
CA MET A 4 8.00 26.16 38.59
C MET A 4 8.07 24.87 37.77
N THR A 5 7.77 23.77 38.45
CA THR A 5 7.72 22.40 37.95
C THR A 5 6.65 22.29 36.88
N CYS A 6 7.02 21.81 35.70
CA CYS A 6 6.05 21.39 34.68
C CYS A 6 5.44 20.07 35.14
N GLU A 7 4.12 20.09 35.36
CA GLU A 7 3.33 18.90 35.63
C GLU A 7 3.26 18.05 34.35
N ASP A 8 3.55 16.76 34.53
CA ASP A 8 3.44 15.72 33.52
C ASP A 8 1.99 15.62 33.03
N GLY A 9 1.79 15.98 31.77
CA GLY A 9 0.54 15.70 31.05
C GLY A 9 0.47 14.21 30.75
N ASP A 10 -0.20 13.47 31.63
CA ASP A 10 -0.51 12.05 31.47
C ASP A 10 -1.18 11.79 30.12
N LEU A 11 -0.53 10.93 29.32
CA LEU A 11 -1.05 10.36 28.07
C LEU A 11 -2.12 9.31 28.40
N ASP A 12 -3.28 9.79 28.84
CA ASP A 12 -4.43 8.98 29.30
C ASP A 12 -5.21 8.29 28.16
N PHE A 13 -4.61 8.17 26.97
CA PHE A 13 -5.22 7.54 25.78
C PHE A 13 -4.90 6.04 25.66
N LEU A 14 -3.89 5.55 26.37
CA LEU A 14 -3.50 4.14 26.35
C LEU A 14 -4.15 3.39 27.52
N PRO A 15 -4.78 2.22 27.31
CA PRO A 15 -5.14 1.36 28.42
C PRO A 15 -3.86 1.01 29.20
N LYS A 16 -3.86 1.27 30.51
CA LYS A 16 -2.73 0.95 31.40
C LYS A 16 -2.26 -0.47 31.10
N VAL A 17 -1.00 -0.59 30.70
CA VAL A 17 -0.36 -1.88 30.45
C VAL A 17 -0.43 -2.66 31.76
N ASP A 18 -1.12 -3.80 31.73
CA ASP A 18 -1.23 -4.68 32.88
C ASP A 18 0.12 -5.41 33.02
N GLU A 19 1.03 -4.81 33.80
CA GLU A 19 2.40 -5.30 34.06
C GLU A 19 2.40 -6.74 34.62
N ASP A 20 1.29 -7.17 35.21
CA ASP A 20 1.10 -8.54 35.69
C ASP A 20 1.00 -9.54 34.51
N LEU A 21 0.43 -9.11 33.39
CA LEU A 21 0.27 -9.91 32.17
C LEU A 21 1.59 -10.03 31.40
N LEU A 22 2.42 -8.97 31.43
CA LEU A 22 3.76 -8.98 30.84
C LEU A 22 4.72 -9.88 31.64
N ASN A 23 4.66 -9.82 32.97
CA ASN A 23 5.48 -10.66 33.84
C ASN A 23 5.11 -12.15 33.75
N LEU A 24 3.84 -12.47 33.52
CA LEU A 24 3.39 -13.85 33.32
C LEU A 24 3.97 -14.46 32.02
N VAL A 25 4.10 -13.67 30.96
CA VAL A 25 4.68 -14.11 29.68
C VAL A 25 6.20 -14.33 29.80
N LEU A 26 6.88 -13.50 30.60
CA LEU A 26 8.33 -13.61 30.84
C LEU A 26 8.71 -14.76 31.79
N GLN A 27 7.81 -15.20 32.67
CA GLN A 27 8.07 -16.35 33.54
C GLN A 27 7.93 -17.70 32.81
N VAL A 28 7.07 -17.77 31.79
CA VAL A 28 6.88 -19.00 31.00
C VAL A 28 8.12 -19.35 30.15
N THR A 29 8.97 -18.38 29.83
CA THR A 29 10.15 -18.57 28.98
C THR A 29 11.42 -19.05 29.72
N ASN A 30 11.48 -18.98 31.05
CA ASN A 30 12.72 -19.26 31.81
C ASN A 30 12.79 -20.63 32.54
N CYS A 31 11.86 -21.56 32.31
CA CYS A 31 11.94 -22.90 32.91
C CYS A 31 12.63 -23.92 31.98
N SER A 32 13.92 -23.72 31.70
CA SER A 32 14.80 -24.82 31.30
C SER A 32 16.27 -24.42 31.49
N GLN A 33 16.87 -24.75 32.65
CA GLN A 33 18.27 -25.22 32.76
C GLN A 33 18.70 -25.53 34.21
N ASN A 34 19.25 -26.74 34.35
CA ASN A 34 20.26 -27.27 35.29
C ASN A 34 19.88 -28.05 36.58
N PRO A 35 20.50 -29.26 36.77
CA PRO A 35 20.42 -30.09 37.98
C PRO A 35 21.68 -29.99 38.88
N GLY A 36 21.53 -30.17 40.20
CA GLY A 36 22.65 -30.28 41.15
C GLY A 36 22.23 -30.31 42.63
N SER A 37 22.16 -31.51 43.20
CA SER A 37 21.93 -31.94 44.61
C SER A 37 22.88 -31.32 45.69
N PRO A 38 22.76 -31.62 47.01
CA PRO A 38 21.59 -31.87 47.88
C PRO A 38 21.66 -31.27 49.33
N LEU A 39 20.51 -31.33 50.04
CA LEU A 39 20.32 -31.48 51.51
C LEU A 39 20.71 -30.34 52.49
N HIS A 40 19.67 -29.65 52.99
CA HIS A 40 19.41 -29.65 54.44
C HIS A 40 17.90 -29.64 54.71
N ALA A 41 17.40 -30.75 55.25
CA ALA A 41 16.01 -30.94 55.57
C ALA A 41 15.63 -30.11 56.81
N SER A 42 14.75 -29.13 56.63
CA SER A 42 13.84 -28.70 57.70
C SER A 42 12.48 -29.30 57.39
N ILE A 43 12.12 -30.31 58.19
CA ILE A 43 10.81 -30.96 58.15
C ILE A 43 9.77 -29.91 58.53
N ARG A 44 9.16 -29.29 57.52
CA ARG A 44 7.86 -28.65 57.62
C ARG A 44 6.89 -29.54 56.85
N ALA A 45 5.82 -29.95 57.54
CA ALA A 45 4.79 -30.85 57.04
C ALA A 45 4.40 -30.51 55.58
N PRO A 46 4.27 -31.52 54.68
CA PRO A 46 3.90 -31.24 53.30
C PRO A 46 2.46 -30.72 53.29
N LYS A 47 2.30 -29.44 52.98
CA LYS A 47 1.02 -28.90 52.53
C LYS A 47 0.57 -29.78 51.36
N ARG A 48 -0.55 -30.49 51.55
CA ARG A 48 -1.23 -31.35 50.56
C ARG A 48 -1.00 -30.82 49.14
N ALA A 49 -0.31 -31.59 48.31
CA ALA A 49 -0.26 -31.33 46.88
C ALA A 49 -1.70 -31.33 46.37
N LYS A 50 -2.19 -30.16 45.93
CA LYS A 50 -3.49 -30.02 45.25
C LYS A 50 -3.56 -31.10 44.19
N THR A 51 -4.59 -31.93 44.25
CA THR A 51 -4.76 -33.02 43.28
C THR A 51 -4.93 -32.41 41.88
N THR A 52 -4.57 -33.15 40.83
CA THR A 52 -4.71 -32.69 39.44
C THR A 52 -6.14 -32.25 39.11
N LEU A 53 -7.13 -32.83 39.79
CA LEU A 53 -8.54 -32.46 39.73
C LEU A 53 -8.81 -31.05 40.28
N ASP A 54 -8.16 -30.67 41.38
CA ASP A 54 -8.29 -29.33 41.97
C ASP A 54 -7.72 -28.26 41.02
N ARG A 55 -6.58 -28.54 40.37
CA ARG A 55 -5.99 -27.65 39.36
C ARG A 55 -6.88 -27.51 38.12
N LEU A 56 -7.52 -28.58 37.67
CA LEU A 56 -8.47 -28.52 36.56
C LEU A 56 -9.73 -27.74 36.93
N ALA A 57 -10.20 -27.84 38.17
CA ALA A 57 -11.32 -27.05 38.67
C ALA A 57 -10.96 -25.55 38.73
N GLU A 58 -9.76 -25.22 39.23
CA GLU A 58 -9.23 -23.85 39.26
C GLU A 58 -9.10 -23.26 37.84
N LEU A 59 -8.53 -24.00 36.88
CA LEU A 59 -8.42 -23.56 35.49
C LEU A 59 -9.79 -23.38 34.81
N ARG A 60 -10.78 -24.23 35.11
CA ARG A 60 -12.15 -24.06 34.60
C ARG A 60 -12.82 -22.83 35.20
N GLN A 61 -12.63 -22.58 36.49
CA GLN A 61 -13.14 -21.38 37.15
C GLN A 61 -12.48 -20.12 36.57
N GLU A 62 -11.18 -20.15 36.32
CA GLU A 62 -10.45 -19.06 35.70
C GLU A 62 -10.88 -18.83 34.25
N LYS A 63 -11.02 -19.88 33.45
CA LYS A 63 -11.59 -19.78 32.10
C LYS A 63 -12.97 -19.12 32.12
N ASN A 64 -13.86 -19.56 33.02
CA ASN A 64 -15.20 -18.98 33.14
C ASN A 64 -15.15 -17.51 33.58
N ARG A 65 -14.23 -17.14 34.47
CA ARG A 65 -13.99 -15.75 34.87
C ARG A 65 -13.53 -14.90 33.69
N LEU A 66 -12.53 -15.37 32.94
CA LEU A 66 -12.01 -14.70 31.75
C LEU A 66 -13.06 -14.57 30.66
N GLU A 67 -13.87 -15.60 30.42
CA GLU A 67 -14.99 -15.53 29.46
C GLU A 67 -16.04 -14.50 29.87
N LYS A 68 -16.36 -14.40 31.16
CA LYS A 68 -17.27 -13.35 31.67
C LYS A 68 -16.68 -11.96 31.47
N ASN A 69 -15.40 -11.77 31.81
CA ASN A 69 -14.71 -10.50 31.63
C ASN A 69 -14.65 -10.10 30.15
N LEU A 70 -14.39 -11.06 29.26
CA LEU A 70 -14.36 -10.85 27.82
C LEU A 70 -15.74 -10.44 27.29
N LYS A 71 -16.82 -11.08 27.76
CA LYS A 71 -18.20 -10.68 27.41
C LYS A 71 -18.52 -9.28 27.91
N ALA A 72 -18.14 -8.92 29.14
CA ALA A 72 -18.36 -7.60 29.70
C ALA A 72 -17.60 -6.51 28.91
N LEU A 73 -16.31 -6.75 28.62
CA LEU A 73 -15.49 -5.84 27.80
C LEU A 73 -16.03 -5.68 26.38
N LYS A 74 -16.50 -6.77 25.75
CA LYS A 74 -17.16 -6.70 24.44
C LYS A 74 -18.43 -5.85 24.49
N ALA A 75 -19.28 -6.04 25.50
CA ALA A 75 -20.51 -5.27 25.68
C ALA A 75 -20.21 -3.78 25.91
N GLN A 76 -19.24 -3.47 26.76
CA GLN A 76 -18.78 -2.10 27.01
C GLN A 76 -18.23 -1.45 25.74
N ARG A 77 -17.43 -2.19 24.96
CA ARG A 77 -16.88 -1.70 23.69
C ARG A 77 -17.97 -1.44 22.65
N THR A 78 -18.97 -2.32 22.54
CA THR A 78 -20.11 -2.08 21.64
C THR A 78 -20.91 -0.85 22.08
N ALA A 79 -21.19 -0.69 23.37
CA ALA A 79 -21.90 0.47 23.90
C ALA A 79 -21.14 1.78 23.62
N ARG A 80 -19.82 1.80 23.87
CA ARG A 80 -18.95 2.93 23.53
C ARG A 80 -19.02 3.24 22.03
N ARG A 81 -18.92 2.23 21.17
CA ARG A 81 -18.99 2.42 19.72
C ARG A 81 -20.33 2.97 19.26
N TYR A 82 -21.45 2.63 19.91
CA TYR A 82 -22.75 3.24 19.57
C TYR A 82 -22.79 4.74 19.88
N LEU A 83 -22.13 5.17 20.95
CA LEU A 83 -22.07 6.56 21.39
C LEU A 83 -21.05 7.42 20.62
N MET A 84 -20.11 6.80 19.92
CA MET A 84 -19.07 7.51 19.16
C MET A 84 -19.62 8.21 17.91
N SER A 85 -19.09 9.40 17.63
CA SER A 85 -19.35 10.13 16.38
C SER A 85 -18.85 9.34 15.17
N ASN A 86 -19.40 9.62 13.98
CA ASN A 86 -18.96 8.96 12.74
C ASN A 86 -17.46 9.18 12.47
N ASN A 87 -16.95 10.39 12.74
CA ASN A 87 -15.52 10.68 12.61
C ASN A 87 -14.69 9.84 13.59
N GLU A 88 -15.11 9.75 14.85
CA GLU A 88 -14.41 8.92 15.83
C GLU A 88 -14.39 7.43 15.45
N LYS A 89 -15.47 6.92 14.84
CA LYS A 89 -15.53 5.56 14.29
C LYS A 89 -14.57 5.38 13.11
N LYS A 90 -14.47 6.38 12.21
CA LYS A 90 -13.51 6.38 11.09
C LYS A 90 -12.07 6.31 11.63
N TRP A 91 -11.74 7.16 12.61
CA TRP A 91 -10.41 7.15 13.24
C TRP A 91 -10.12 5.88 14.04
N GLU A 92 -11.10 5.29 14.73
CA GLU A 92 -10.95 3.99 15.40
C GLU A 92 -10.58 2.91 14.36
N ALA A 93 -11.32 2.86 13.24
CA ALA A 93 -11.07 1.89 12.17
C ALA A 93 -9.69 2.09 11.53
N LEU A 94 -9.33 3.35 11.25
CA LEU A 94 -8.04 3.71 10.67
C LEU A 94 -6.87 3.36 11.61
N ALA A 95 -6.99 3.68 12.90
CA ALA A 95 -5.98 3.32 13.90
C ALA A 95 -5.80 1.81 14.02
N HIS A 96 -6.90 1.04 13.95
CA HIS A 96 -6.82 -0.42 13.91
C HIS A 96 -6.09 -0.93 12.67
N MET A 97 -6.45 -0.42 11.50
CA MET A 97 -5.79 -0.80 10.26
C MET A 97 -4.29 -0.47 10.28
N GLN A 98 -3.91 0.72 10.73
CA GLN A 98 -2.50 1.12 10.83
C GLN A 98 -1.72 0.23 11.82
N ARG A 99 -2.34 -0.12 12.96
CA ARG A 99 -1.72 -1.04 13.91
C ARG A 99 -1.56 -2.44 13.32
N ASP A 100 -2.54 -2.92 12.58
CA ASP A 100 -2.47 -4.23 11.95
C ASP A 100 -1.40 -4.26 10.85
N LEU A 101 -1.27 -3.18 10.06
CA LEU A 101 -0.17 -2.99 9.11
C LEU A 101 1.21 -2.95 9.80
N MET A 102 1.33 -2.23 10.92
CA MET A 102 2.55 -2.21 11.73
C MET A 102 2.89 -3.61 12.27
N ASN A 103 1.90 -4.36 12.74
CA ASN A 103 2.14 -5.71 13.22
C ASN A 103 2.59 -6.64 12.08
N LYS A 104 1.98 -6.53 10.90
CA LYS A 104 2.42 -7.26 9.70
C LYS A 104 3.88 -6.93 9.36
N SER A 105 4.24 -5.65 9.30
CA SER A 105 5.61 -5.23 8.97
C SER A 105 6.63 -5.69 10.01
N LEU A 106 6.28 -5.70 11.30
CA LEU A 106 7.13 -6.25 12.36
C LEU A 106 7.32 -7.77 12.25
N LEU A 107 6.28 -8.51 11.84
CA LEU A 107 6.38 -9.94 11.59
C LEU A 107 7.28 -10.22 10.38
N GLU A 108 7.09 -9.48 9.28
CA GLU A 108 7.93 -9.56 8.09
C GLU A 108 9.39 -9.21 8.42
N GLN A 109 9.63 -8.15 9.20
CA GLN A 109 10.97 -7.77 9.63
C GLN A 109 11.64 -8.90 10.43
N LYS A 110 10.92 -9.53 11.36
CA LYS A 110 11.45 -10.67 12.12
C LYS A 110 11.76 -11.85 11.21
N GLN A 111 10.89 -12.14 10.24
CA GLN A 111 11.10 -13.20 9.26
C GLN A 111 12.34 -12.92 8.39
N LEU A 112 12.48 -11.70 7.87
CA LEU A 112 13.64 -11.28 7.08
C LEU A 112 14.94 -11.32 7.89
N GLN A 113 14.89 -10.92 9.17
CA GLN A 113 16.05 -11.05 10.06
C GLN A 113 16.43 -12.51 10.31
N ALA A 114 15.46 -13.41 10.46
CA ALA A 114 15.72 -14.84 10.59
C ALA A 114 16.35 -15.41 9.30
N MET A 115 15.81 -15.08 8.13
CA MET A 115 16.37 -15.49 6.83
C MET A 115 17.80 -14.94 6.61
N LEU A 116 18.05 -13.69 6.98
CA LEU A 116 19.40 -13.12 6.93
C LEU A 116 20.35 -13.85 7.88
N ALA A 117 19.91 -14.19 9.09
CA ALA A 117 20.70 -14.97 10.02
C ALA A 117 21.05 -16.35 9.41
N GLU A 118 20.07 -17.06 8.86
CA GLU A 118 20.26 -18.34 8.15
C GLU A 118 21.22 -18.20 6.97
N GLN A 119 21.07 -17.17 6.14
CA GLN A 119 21.97 -16.91 5.02
C GLN A 119 23.40 -16.63 5.48
N THR A 120 23.59 -15.85 6.55
CA THR A 120 24.95 -15.61 7.08
C THR A 120 25.56 -16.87 7.69
N THR A 121 24.74 -17.78 8.26
CA THR A 121 25.26 -19.09 8.71
C THR A 121 25.65 -19.96 7.53
N LEU A 122 24.82 -20.05 6.49
CA LEU A 122 25.13 -20.79 5.27
C LEU A 122 26.33 -20.21 4.54
N GLN A 123 26.49 -18.89 4.50
CA GLN A 123 27.66 -18.23 3.94
C GLN A 123 28.93 -18.65 4.71
N ARG A 124 28.90 -18.64 6.04
CA ARG A 124 30.06 -19.09 6.86
C ARG A 124 30.38 -20.57 6.61
N ASP A 125 29.36 -21.42 6.53
CA ASP A 125 29.55 -22.85 6.25
C ASP A 125 30.12 -23.08 4.85
N LEU A 126 29.63 -22.34 3.85
CA LEU A 126 30.17 -22.38 2.49
C LEU A 126 31.58 -21.79 2.42
N GLU A 127 31.89 -20.72 3.14
CA GLU A 127 33.26 -20.18 3.23
C GLU A 127 34.22 -21.23 3.81
N MET A 128 33.83 -21.94 4.88
CA MET A 128 34.61 -23.05 5.43
C MET A 128 34.80 -24.21 4.43
N LEU A 129 33.78 -24.51 3.62
CA LEU A 129 33.85 -25.56 2.59
C LEU A 129 34.60 -25.11 1.33
N LEU A 130 34.55 -23.83 0.98
CA LEU A 130 35.19 -23.23 -0.20
C LEU A 130 36.68 -22.96 -0.01
N VAL A 131 37.18 -22.84 1.23
CA VAL A 131 38.62 -22.94 1.50
C VAL A 131 39.20 -24.26 0.94
N ASN A 132 38.37 -25.28 0.70
CA ASN A 132 38.77 -26.59 0.19
C ASN A 132 38.41 -26.87 -1.29
N ARG A 133 37.85 -25.94 -2.09
CA ARG A 133 37.61 -26.18 -3.54
C ARG A 133 37.71 -24.94 -4.46
N PRO A 134 38.17 -25.11 -5.71
CA PRO A 134 38.37 -24.00 -6.66
C PRO A 134 37.04 -23.37 -7.13
N ARG A 135 37.04 -22.03 -7.14
CA ARG A 135 35.92 -21.09 -7.36
C ARG A 135 35.36 -21.08 -8.80
N THR A 136 34.30 -21.84 -9.11
CA THR A 136 33.58 -21.62 -10.40
C THR A 136 32.06 -21.88 -10.39
N MET A 137 31.39 -21.97 -9.23
CA MET A 137 29.93 -22.22 -9.21
C MET A 137 29.17 -21.46 -8.10
N MET A 138 29.30 -20.13 -8.02
CA MET A 138 28.54 -19.31 -7.06
C MET A 138 28.12 -17.99 -7.73
N THR A 139 27.18 -18.03 -8.69
CA THR A 139 26.70 -16.78 -9.34
C THR A 139 25.25 -16.82 -9.81
N LYS A 140 24.38 -17.67 -9.26
CA LYS A 140 22.95 -17.70 -9.66
C LYS A 140 22.01 -18.19 -8.55
N LEU A 141 22.03 -17.57 -7.38
CA LEU A 141 20.98 -17.80 -6.38
C LEU A 141 20.68 -16.48 -5.66
N GLU A 142 20.05 -15.54 -6.37
CA GLU A 142 19.62 -14.27 -5.75
C GLU A 142 18.10 -14.09 -5.91
N ASN A 143 17.43 -14.11 -4.76
CA ASN A 143 16.22 -13.36 -4.41
C ASN A 143 15.07 -13.34 -5.44
N GLU A 144 14.32 -14.45 -5.48
CA GLU A 144 13.09 -14.62 -6.28
C GLU A 144 11.81 -14.12 -5.57
N GLU A 145 11.82 -13.96 -4.24
CA GLU A 145 10.56 -13.74 -3.48
C GLU A 145 9.94 -12.35 -3.67
N TRP A 146 10.76 -11.30 -3.82
CA TRP A 146 10.26 -9.96 -4.13
C TRP A 146 9.93 -9.80 -5.62
N ARG A 147 10.59 -10.59 -6.49
CA ARG A 147 10.29 -10.67 -7.92
C ARG A 147 8.92 -11.29 -8.16
N MET A 148 8.56 -12.35 -7.44
CA MET A 148 7.22 -12.96 -7.50
C MET A 148 6.05 -12.01 -7.15
N LEU A 149 6.32 -10.86 -6.53
CA LEU A 149 5.30 -9.83 -6.22
C LEU A 149 5.13 -8.76 -7.31
N ILE A 150 6.07 -8.68 -8.26
CA ILE A 150 6.10 -7.66 -9.33
C ILE A 150 6.08 -8.32 -10.72
N GLU A 151 6.61 -9.53 -10.84
CA GLU A 151 6.70 -10.36 -12.03
C GLU A 151 5.46 -11.25 -12.14
N LEU A 152 4.68 -11.00 -13.18
CA LEU A 152 3.44 -11.72 -13.40
C LEU A 152 3.73 -13.04 -14.12
N SER A 153 3.53 -14.16 -13.45
CA SER A 153 3.86 -15.48 -14.02
C SER A 153 3.06 -15.78 -15.30
N ALA A 154 3.67 -16.52 -16.24
CA ALA A 154 3.02 -16.95 -17.48
C ALA A 154 1.85 -17.93 -17.25
N THR A 155 1.76 -18.57 -16.08
CA THR A 155 0.71 -19.54 -15.75
C THR A 155 -0.61 -18.83 -15.41
N CYS A 156 -1.70 -19.16 -16.12
CA CYS A 156 -3.00 -18.48 -16.02
C CYS A 156 -3.51 -18.28 -14.58
N ASP A 157 -3.48 -19.31 -13.73
CA ASP A 157 -3.99 -19.20 -12.36
C ASP A 157 -3.09 -18.36 -11.45
N LYS A 158 -1.77 -18.52 -11.57
CA LYS A 158 -0.79 -17.74 -10.81
C LYS A 158 -0.82 -16.28 -11.21
N ARG A 159 -1.02 -16.00 -12.50
CA ARG A 159 -1.22 -14.66 -13.06
C ARG A 159 -2.42 -13.96 -12.45
N LEU A 160 -3.57 -14.61 -12.42
CA LEU A 160 -4.79 -14.04 -11.83
C LEU A 160 -4.62 -13.82 -10.31
N CYS A 161 -3.95 -14.74 -9.62
CA CYS A 161 -3.62 -14.58 -8.20
C CYS A 161 -2.70 -13.38 -7.97
N GLY A 162 -1.61 -13.26 -8.73
CA GLY A 162 -0.66 -12.14 -8.66
C GLY A 162 -1.35 -10.79 -8.90
N ILE A 163 -2.20 -10.69 -9.93
CA ILE A 163 -2.97 -9.46 -10.19
C ILE A 163 -3.84 -9.08 -8.97
N ARG A 164 -4.54 -10.05 -8.38
CA ARG A 164 -5.38 -9.82 -7.21
C ARG A 164 -4.54 -9.36 -6.02
N CYS A 165 -3.43 -10.05 -5.73
CA CYS A 165 -2.53 -9.72 -4.63
C CYS A 165 -1.92 -8.32 -4.77
N ILE A 166 -1.46 -7.95 -5.98
CA ILE A 166 -0.93 -6.60 -6.24
C ILE A 166 -2.02 -5.55 -5.98
N ALA A 167 -3.23 -5.78 -6.50
CA ALA A 167 -4.32 -4.83 -6.33
C ALA A 167 -4.80 -4.72 -4.87
N ASP A 168 -4.85 -5.83 -4.12
CA ASP A 168 -5.19 -5.84 -2.69
C ASP A 168 -4.14 -5.11 -1.86
N ARG A 169 -2.86 -5.34 -2.14
CA ARG A 169 -1.77 -4.59 -1.50
C ARG A 169 -1.91 -3.09 -1.74
N GLN A 170 -2.28 -2.68 -2.94
CA GLN A 170 -2.49 -1.26 -3.25
C GLN A 170 -3.75 -0.68 -2.61
N LEU A 171 -4.75 -1.49 -2.27
CA LEU A 171 -5.87 -1.04 -1.44
C LEU A 171 -5.45 -0.85 0.02
N GLU A 172 -4.55 -1.70 0.53
CA GLU A 172 -4.03 -1.58 1.91
C GLU A 172 -3.18 -0.32 2.13
N THR A 173 -2.51 0.20 1.09
CA THR A 173 -1.66 1.39 1.20
C THR A 173 -2.45 2.72 1.19
N VAL A 174 -3.66 2.75 0.62
CA VAL A 174 -4.48 3.96 0.46
C VAL A 174 -4.62 4.74 1.77
N ASP A 175 -4.97 4.05 2.85
CA ASP A 175 -5.21 4.68 4.15
C ASP A 175 -3.93 5.28 4.75
N GLY A 176 -2.77 4.63 4.56
CA GLY A 176 -1.47 5.15 4.96
C GLY A 176 -1.06 6.39 4.15
N GLU A 177 -1.32 6.37 2.84
CA GLU A 177 -1.07 7.52 1.97
C GLU A 177 -1.98 8.69 2.35
N MET A 178 -3.29 8.47 2.54
CA MET A 178 -4.22 9.51 3.01
C MET A 178 -3.76 10.15 4.33
N LEU A 179 -3.26 9.35 5.29
CA LEU A 179 -2.70 9.84 6.54
C LEU A 179 -1.43 10.69 6.34
N SER A 180 -0.52 10.23 5.49
CA SER A 180 0.76 10.92 5.22
C SER A 180 0.57 12.32 4.63
N PHE A 181 -0.52 12.53 3.89
CA PHE A 181 -0.90 13.83 3.34
C PHE A 181 -1.87 14.60 4.23
N GLY A 182 -2.36 14.00 5.33
CA GLY A 182 -3.32 14.62 6.23
C GLY A 182 -4.70 14.85 5.61
N VAL A 183 -5.08 14.05 4.59
CA VAL A 183 -6.31 14.26 3.80
C VAL A 183 -7.49 13.39 4.22
N VAL A 184 -7.35 12.65 5.32
CA VAL A 184 -8.37 11.70 5.79
C VAL A 184 -9.72 12.40 5.98
N ASP A 185 -9.75 13.48 6.75
CA ASP A 185 -10.95 14.26 7.04
C ASP A 185 -11.09 15.52 6.18
N ALA A 186 -10.17 15.75 5.25
CA ALA A 186 -10.20 16.95 4.44
C ALA A 186 -11.37 16.91 3.45
N THR A 187 -12.21 17.94 3.50
CA THR A 187 -13.40 18.09 2.64
C THR A 187 -13.30 19.31 1.72
N ASP A 188 -12.37 20.21 2.00
CA ASP A 188 -12.10 21.39 1.20
C ASP A 188 -11.29 21.07 -0.04
N ASN A 189 -11.42 21.95 -1.04
CA ASN A 189 -10.65 21.84 -2.26
C ASN A 189 -9.16 21.97 -1.92
N PHE A 190 -8.39 20.95 -2.26
CA PHE A 190 -6.96 20.88 -1.98
C PHE A 190 -6.25 20.39 -3.22
N ASN A 191 -5.10 20.96 -3.55
CA ASN A 191 -4.25 20.46 -4.63
C ASN A 191 -2.80 20.63 -4.20
N LEU A 192 -2.05 19.54 -4.23
CA LEU A 192 -0.64 19.55 -3.85
C LEU A 192 0.12 18.59 -4.75
N ILE A 193 1.16 19.10 -5.38
CA ILE A 193 2.09 18.32 -6.18
C ILE A 193 3.47 18.46 -5.52
N ARG A 194 4.09 17.32 -5.23
CA ARG A 194 5.45 17.22 -4.67
C ARG A 194 6.33 16.47 -5.63
N HIS A 195 7.59 16.86 -5.68
CA HIS A 195 8.61 16.19 -6.47
C HIS A 195 9.81 15.90 -5.59
N ASP A 196 10.26 14.66 -5.61
CA ASP A 196 11.52 14.25 -4.99
C ASP A 196 12.53 13.94 -6.11
N THR A 197 13.49 14.84 -6.29
CA THR A 197 14.57 14.67 -7.28
C THR A 197 15.60 13.64 -6.84
N THR A 198 15.74 13.40 -5.54
CA THR A 198 16.68 12.41 -4.98
C THR A 198 16.16 11.00 -5.20
N LYS A 199 14.87 10.79 -4.92
CA LYS A 199 14.19 9.51 -5.10
C LYS A 199 13.52 9.35 -6.47
N LYS A 200 13.63 10.37 -7.33
CA LYS A 200 13.17 10.39 -8.73
C LYS A 200 11.69 10.06 -8.90
N TYR A 201 10.82 10.65 -8.07
CA TYR A 201 9.38 10.50 -8.21
C TYR A 201 8.64 11.83 -8.07
N SER A 202 7.49 11.90 -8.73
CA SER A 202 6.48 12.95 -8.58
C SER A 202 5.27 12.34 -7.92
N GLU A 203 4.68 13.05 -6.97
CA GLU A 203 3.43 12.67 -6.33
C GLU A 203 2.46 13.86 -6.30
N GLY A 204 1.19 13.59 -6.53
CA GLY A 204 0.14 14.60 -6.63
C GLY A 204 -1.08 14.14 -5.87
N ILE A 205 -1.65 15.01 -5.06
CA ILE A 205 -2.89 14.77 -4.35
C ILE A 205 -3.87 15.91 -4.57
N ARG A 206 -5.13 15.55 -4.81
CA ARG A 206 -6.20 16.52 -5.00
C ARG A 206 -7.47 16.10 -4.29
N ILE A 207 -8.15 17.09 -3.75
CA ILE A 207 -9.49 16.98 -3.16
C ILE A 207 -10.38 17.98 -3.88
N ALA A 208 -11.56 17.52 -4.30
CA ALA A 208 -12.56 18.35 -4.94
C ALA A 208 -13.96 17.99 -4.43
N ARG A 209 -14.81 19.01 -4.28
CA ARG A 209 -16.25 18.80 -4.08
C ARG A 209 -16.97 18.77 -5.42
N LEU A 210 -17.64 17.67 -5.69
CA LEU A 210 -18.43 17.46 -6.90
C LEU A 210 -19.91 17.66 -6.58
N ASN A 211 -20.55 18.60 -7.27
CA ASN A 211 -21.99 18.79 -7.21
C ASN A 211 -22.64 17.81 -8.20
N ALA A 212 -22.91 16.58 -7.74
CA ALA A 212 -23.49 15.54 -8.57
C ALA A 212 -24.77 15.00 -7.95
N SER A 213 -25.77 14.70 -8.80
CA SER A 213 -27.12 14.31 -8.38
C SER A 213 -27.21 12.87 -7.87
N SER A 214 -26.22 12.02 -8.16
CA SER A 214 -26.22 10.60 -7.78
C SER A 214 -24.81 10.08 -7.55
N PHE A 215 -24.61 9.44 -6.39
CA PHE A 215 -23.36 8.80 -6.00
C PHE A 215 -22.96 7.68 -6.96
N ASP A 216 -23.86 6.71 -7.22
CA ASP A 216 -23.58 5.57 -8.09
C ASP A 216 -23.23 6.00 -9.52
N HIS A 217 -23.92 7.03 -10.03
CA HIS A 217 -23.62 7.54 -11.36
C HIS A 217 -22.22 8.14 -11.43
N THR A 218 -21.83 8.92 -10.42
CA THR A 218 -20.51 9.53 -10.31
C THR A 218 -19.41 8.48 -10.18
N ALA A 219 -19.62 7.48 -9.33
CA ALA A 219 -18.71 6.35 -9.16
C ALA A 219 -18.48 5.60 -10.49
N MET A 220 -19.56 5.36 -11.25
CA MET A 220 -19.48 4.70 -12.54
C MET A 220 -18.83 5.58 -13.63
N ALA A 221 -19.09 6.88 -13.62
CA ALA A 221 -18.46 7.83 -14.54
C ALA A 221 -16.94 7.87 -14.32
N ILE A 222 -16.50 8.02 -13.06
CA ILE A 222 -15.07 8.00 -12.70
C ILE A 222 -14.42 6.67 -13.11
N TRP A 223 -15.07 5.53 -12.83
CA TRP A 223 -14.54 4.23 -13.23
C TRP A 223 -14.35 4.10 -14.75
N ARG A 224 -15.33 4.56 -15.53
CA ARG A 224 -15.25 4.54 -17.00
C ARG A 224 -14.19 5.49 -17.52
N ALA A 225 -14.15 6.71 -17.01
CA ALA A 225 -13.15 7.72 -17.36
C ALA A 225 -11.74 7.22 -17.09
N LEU A 226 -11.50 6.59 -15.93
CA LEU A 226 -10.19 6.05 -15.58
C LEU A 226 -9.78 4.93 -16.53
N VAL A 227 -10.68 3.98 -16.80
CA VAL A 227 -10.43 2.92 -17.80
C VAL A 227 -10.16 3.52 -19.18
N GLN A 228 -10.86 4.59 -19.56
CA GLN A 228 -10.67 5.27 -20.84
C GLN A 228 -9.33 6.02 -20.91
N VAL A 229 -8.95 6.75 -19.87
CA VAL A 229 -7.67 7.49 -19.82
C VAL A 229 -6.49 6.53 -19.94
N HIS A 230 -6.58 5.37 -19.27
CA HIS A 230 -5.50 4.39 -19.35
C HIS A 230 -5.53 3.59 -20.66
N ALA A 231 -6.70 3.31 -21.25
CA ALA A 231 -6.81 2.57 -22.52
C ALA A 231 -6.53 3.44 -23.75
N LYS A 232 -6.93 4.71 -23.69
CA LYS A 232 -6.73 5.72 -24.71
C LYS A 232 -6.24 7.00 -24.02
N PRO A 233 -4.96 7.05 -23.62
CA PRO A 233 -4.37 8.30 -23.15
C PRO A 233 -4.66 9.38 -24.19
N ALA A 234 -5.21 10.52 -23.76
CA ALA A 234 -5.49 11.66 -24.67
C ALA A 234 -4.24 12.04 -25.49
N MET A 235 -3.07 11.80 -24.91
CA MET A 235 -1.75 11.94 -25.51
C MET A 235 -1.53 11.08 -26.77
N THR A 236 -2.17 9.92 -26.91
CA THR A 236 -1.89 8.92 -27.98
C THR A 236 -2.97 8.81 -29.07
N ALA A 237 -3.97 9.69 -29.07
CA ALA A 237 -5.10 9.63 -30.02
C ALA A 237 -4.69 9.67 -31.51
N THR A 238 -3.46 10.12 -31.79
CA THR A 238 -2.90 10.32 -33.13
C THR A 238 -2.14 9.10 -33.67
N TYR A 239 -1.83 8.08 -32.84
CA TYR A 239 -0.86 7.03 -33.19
C TYR A 239 -1.42 5.60 -33.09
N PRO A 240 -0.90 4.66 -33.90
CA PRO A 240 -1.30 3.26 -33.82
C PRO A 240 -0.96 2.71 -32.43
N HIS A 241 -1.99 2.25 -31.72
CA HIS A 241 -1.89 1.71 -30.38
C HIS A 241 -2.56 0.33 -30.33
N ASN A 242 -1.88 -0.65 -29.74
CA ASN A 242 -2.50 -1.94 -29.44
C ASN A 242 -2.93 -1.94 -27.98
N ILE A 243 -4.22 -2.20 -27.76
CA ILE A 243 -4.81 -2.33 -26.43
C ILE A 243 -5.21 -3.77 -26.25
N TYR A 244 -4.65 -4.39 -25.22
CA TYR A 244 -5.12 -5.68 -24.73
C TYR A 244 -5.80 -5.46 -23.37
N LYS A 245 -7.09 -5.80 -23.29
CA LYS A 245 -7.91 -5.57 -22.09
C LYS A 245 -8.72 -6.82 -21.78
N TYR A 246 -8.70 -7.25 -20.53
CA TYR A 246 -9.62 -8.27 -20.04
C TYR A 246 -10.01 -8.00 -18.58
N SER A 247 -11.19 -8.49 -18.21
CA SER A 247 -11.69 -8.45 -16.84
C SER A 247 -11.22 -9.71 -16.11
N VAL A 248 -10.57 -9.50 -14.97
CA VAL A 248 -10.10 -10.56 -14.06
C VAL A 248 -11.24 -11.00 -13.14
N ASP A 249 -12.07 -10.03 -12.75
CA ASP A 249 -13.32 -10.19 -12.02
C ASP A 249 -14.21 -8.94 -12.24
N ASP A 250 -15.41 -8.91 -11.66
CA ASP A 250 -16.38 -7.81 -11.78
C ASP A 250 -15.85 -6.44 -11.33
N ASN A 251 -14.74 -6.41 -10.59
CA ASN A 251 -14.17 -5.23 -9.96
C ASN A 251 -12.71 -4.97 -10.35
N THR A 252 -12.08 -5.85 -11.12
CA THR A 252 -10.66 -5.81 -11.46
C THR A 252 -10.48 -5.95 -12.96
N ILE A 253 -9.81 -4.97 -13.56
CA ILE A 253 -9.50 -4.92 -14.98
C ILE A 253 -7.98 -4.91 -15.14
N PHE A 254 -7.49 -5.79 -16.00
CA PHE A 254 -6.14 -5.71 -16.53
C PHE A 254 -6.18 -5.01 -17.88
N LEU A 255 -5.19 -4.16 -18.11
CA LEU A 255 -5.01 -3.42 -19.34
C LEU A 255 -3.54 -3.41 -19.72
N HIS A 256 -3.23 -3.69 -20.98
CA HIS A 256 -1.91 -3.50 -21.56
C HIS A 256 -2.05 -2.60 -22.77
N VAL A 257 -1.22 -1.56 -22.82
CA VAL A 257 -1.19 -0.58 -23.90
C VAL A 257 0.22 -0.52 -24.45
N SER A 258 0.34 -0.66 -25.76
CA SER A 258 1.56 -0.38 -26.50
C SER A 258 1.28 0.70 -27.53
N CYS A 259 2.15 1.69 -27.60
CA CYS A 259 2.11 2.72 -28.63
C CYS A 259 3.51 2.93 -29.21
N VAL A 260 3.55 3.16 -30.53
CA VAL A 260 4.76 3.56 -31.22
C VAL A 260 4.64 5.05 -31.51
N VAL A 261 5.63 5.82 -31.06
CA VAL A 261 5.69 7.25 -31.33
C VAL A 261 6.45 7.44 -32.65
N PRO A 262 5.79 7.93 -33.72
CA PRO A 262 6.38 7.90 -35.07
C PRO A 262 7.62 8.77 -35.25
N ASN A 263 7.73 9.88 -34.53
CA ASN A 263 8.82 10.84 -34.73
C ASN A 263 10.13 10.37 -34.07
N ALA A 264 10.03 9.76 -32.88
CA ALA A 264 11.20 9.27 -32.14
C ALA A 264 11.51 7.78 -32.37
N ASN A 265 10.67 7.07 -33.14
CA ASN A 265 10.67 5.60 -33.23
C ASN A 265 10.69 4.89 -31.85
N ALA A 266 10.26 5.60 -30.81
CA ALA A 266 10.24 5.13 -29.44
C ALA A 266 8.98 4.31 -29.21
N LYS A 267 9.14 3.13 -28.62
CA LYS A 267 8.03 2.28 -28.20
C LYS A 267 7.74 2.54 -26.73
N MET A 268 6.50 2.84 -26.40
CA MET A 268 6.07 2.90 -25.00
C MET A 268 5.10 1.75 -24.75
N GLN A 269 5.36 0.98 -23.70
CA GLN A 269 4.51 -0.14 -23.30
C GLN A 269 4.22 -0.04 -21.81
N SER A 270 2.94 -0.11 -21.46
CA SER A 270 2.49 0.00 -20.07
C SER A 270 1.37 -0.99 -19.80
N SER A 271 1.53 -1.79 -18.76
CA SER A 271 0.49 -2.66 -18.21
C SER A 271 -0.06 -2.07 -16.92
N TYR A 272 -1.38 -2.07 -16.76
CA TYR A 272 -2.11 -1.52 -15.64
C TYR A 272 -3.07 -2.53 -15.02
N ILE A 273 -3.15 -2.50 -13.70
CA ILE A 273 -4.18 -3.15 -12.91
C ILE A 273 -5.06 -2.06 -12.33
N LEU A 274 -6.35 -2.11 -12.64
CA LEU A 274 -7.37 -1.24 -12.06
C LEU A 274 -8.29 -2.10 -11.19
N LYS A 275 -8.48 -1.72 -9.93
CA LYS A 275 -9.40 -2.42 -9.03
C LYS A 275 -10.31 -1.43 -8.31
N ARG A 276 -11.61 -1.74 -8.23
CA ARG A 276 -12.59 -0.99 -7.45
C ARG A 276 -13.05 -1.77 -6.22
N GLN A 277 -13.27 -1.06 -5.14
CA GLN A 277 -13.80 -1.59 -3.89
C GLN A 277 -14.93 -0.68 -3.41
N LYS A 278 -16.11 -1.24 -3.14
CA LYS A 278 -17.21 -0.52 -2.48
C LYS A 278 -17.01 -0.59 -0.96
N LEU A 279 -16.97 0.56 -0.30
CA LEU A 279 -16.91 0.69 1.15
C LEU A 279 -18.30 1.11 1.65
N GLY A 280 -19.17 0.11 1.86
CA GLY A 280 -20.57 0.36 2.20
C GLY A 280 -21.36 0.97 1.04
N ALA A 281 -22.40 1.75 1.37
CA ALA A 281 -23.31 2.34 0.38
C ALA A 281 -22.86 3.72 -0.14
N ARG A 282 -21.96 4.39 0.59
CA ARG A 282 -21.64 5.82 0.39
C ARG A 282 -20.19 6.10 0.04
N ALA A 283 -19.36 5.08 -0.12
CA ALA A 283 -17.95 5.25 -0.47
C ALA A 283 -17.46 4.18 -1.45
N VAL A 284 -16.59 4.60 -2.36
CA VAL A 284 -15.90 3.72 -3.31
C VAL A 284 -14.42 4.11 -3.35
N ARG A 285 -13.56 3.10 -3.38
CA ARG A 285 -12.13 3.24 -3.64
C ARG A 285 -11.81 2.59 -4.97
N ILE A 286 -10.95 3.25 -5.74
CA ILE A 286 -10.41 2.73 -6.99
C ILE A 286 -8.91 2.85 -6.91
N VAL A 287 -8.18 1.78 -7.16
CA VAL A 287 -6.70 1.77 -7.20
C VAL A 287 -6.22 1.45 -8.61
N VAL A 288 -5.08 2.04 -8.95
CA VAL A 288 -4.36 1.81 -10.19
C VAL A 288 -2.91 1.51 -9.87
N ARG A 289 -2.35 0.48 -10.52
CA ARG A 289 -0.93 0.15 -10.41
C ARG A 289 -0.38 -0.29 -11.76
N SER A 290 0.77 0.23 -12.15
CA SER A 290 1.50 -0.29 -13.29
C SER A 290 2.28 -1.55 -12.94
N ILE A 291 2.45 -2.43 -13.93
CA ILE A 291 3.23 -3.66 -13.83
C ILE A 291 4.53 -3.44 -14.58
N LEU A 292 5.64 -3.79 -13.94
CA LEU A 292 6.99 -3.61 -14.49
C LEU A 292 7.50 -4.84 -15.22
N ASP A 293 6.98 -6.02 -14.88
CA ASP A 293 7.40 -7.29 -15.47
C ASP A 293 6.21 -8.25 -15.62
N ASP A 294 5.95 -8.73 -16.83
CA ASP A 294 4.87 -9.68 -17.15
C ASP A 294 5.45 -10.78 -18.04
N GLU A 295 5.63 -11.99 -17.51
CA GLU A 295 6.18 -13.13 -18.27
C GLU A 295 5.25 -13.53 -19.43
N ALA A 296 3.94 -13.30 -19.30
CA ALA A 296 2.96 -13.65 -20.34
C ALA A 296 2.95 -12.64 -21.49
N ILE A 297 3.25 -11.37 -21.19
CA ILE A 297 3.30 -10.26 -22.14
C ILE A 297 4.59 -9.47 -21.89
N PRO A 298 5.76 -10.03 -22.25
CA PRO A 298 7.03 -9.41 -21.96
C PRO A 298 7.15 -8.08 -22.71
N PHE A 299 7.69 -7.08 -22.03
CA PHE A 299 7.95 -5.79 -22.63
C PHE A 299 9.12 -5.86 -23.61
N ASP A 300 9.05 -5.09 -24.70
CA ASP A 300 10.16 -4.93 -25.63
C ASP A 300 11.36 -4.30 -24.87
N LYS A 301 12.59 -4.80 -25.09
CA LYS A 301 13.80 -4.30 -24.41
C LYS A 301 14.08 -2.81 -24.66
N ASP A 302 13.62 -2.32 -25.79
CA ASP A 302 13.76 -0.93 -26.23
C ASP A 302 12.50 -0.10 -25.91
N SER A 303 11.57 -0.65 -25.13
CA SER A 303 10.34 0.06 -24.74
C SER A 303 10.45 0.75 -23.39
N PHE A 304 9.83 1.92 -23.31
CA PHE A 304 9.70 2.65 -22.06
C PHE A 304 8.54 2.08 -21.23
N VAL A 305 8.86 1.68 -19.99
CA VAL A 305 7.90 1.16 -19.01
C VAL A 305 7.81 2.13 -17.83
N CYS A 306 6.61 2.63 -17.56
CA CYS A 306 6.37 3.58 -16.47
C CYS A 306 6.06 2.87 -15.15
N ASP A 307 6.75 3.23 -14.07
CA ASP A 307 6.36 2.86 -12.70
C ASP A 307 5.45 3.95 -12.10
N HIS A 308 4.15 3.68 -12.01
CA HIS A 308 3.22 4.55 -11.30
C HIS A 308 2.10 3.80 -10.61
N HIS A 309 1.59 4.42 -9.56
CA HIS A 309 0.39 3.99 -8.88
C HIS A 309 -0.44 5.19 -8.45
N GLY A 310 -1.71 4.92 -8.18
CA GLY A 310 -2.59 5.93 -7.66
C GLY A 310 -3.89 5.34 -7.15
N TRP A 311 -4.66 6.17 -6.47
CA TRP A 311 -5.98 5.82 -5.97
C TRP A 311 -6.94 6.98 -6.01
N ILE A 312 -8.20 6.68 -6.28
CA ILE A 312 -9.33 7.59 -6.11
C ILE A 312 -10.19 7.08 -4.96
N HIS A 313 -10.51 7.96 -4.03
CA HIS A 313 -11.51 7.75 -3.00
C HIS A 313 -12.65 8.74 -3.21
N ILE A 314 -13.86 8.22 -3.35
CA ILE A 314 -15.07 9.03 -3.37
C ILE A 314 -15.94 8.67 -2.18
N GLU A 315 -16.44 9.70 -1.50
CA GLU A 315 -17.39 9.56 -0.40
C GLU A 315 -18.54 10.56 -0.59
N GLU A 316 -19.76 10.12 -0.33
CA GLU A 316 -20.93 10.99 -0.25
C GLU A 316 -20.87 11.76 1.08
N SER A 317 -21.06 13.09 1.02
CA SER A 317 -21.12 13.94 2.22
C SER A 317 -22.26 13.49 3.15
N GLU A 318 -22.15 13.78 4.46
CA GLU A 318 -23.18 13.39 5.43
C GLU A 318 -24.57 13.93 5.07
N ASP A 319 -24.62 15.15 4.52
CA ASP A 319 -25.83 15.82 4.06
C ASP A 319 -26.31 15.36 2.68
N SER A 320 -25.57 14.45 2.02
CA SER A 320 -25.82 13.96 0.64
C SER A 320 -25.94 15.07 -0.41
N SER A 321 -25.45 16.27 -0.09
CA SER A 321 -25.53 17.47 -0.94
C SER A 321 -24.39 17.56 -1.94
N CYS A 322 -23.28 16.86 -1.68
CA CYS A 322 -22.11 16.81 -2.55
C CYS A 322 -21.35 15.49 -2.40
N ILE A 323 -20.52 15.19 -3.38
CA ILE A 323 -19.58 14.06 -3.36
C ILE A 323 -18.18 14.61 -3.17
N ILE A 324 -17.47 14.09 -2.19
CA ILE A 324 -16.07 14.41 -1.94
C ILE A 324 -15.23 13.46 -2.79
N TYR A 325 -14.45 14.03 -3.70
CA TYR A 325 -13.50 13.32 -4.55
C TYR A 325 -12.10 13.57 -4.04
N LYS A 326 -11.36 12.50 -3.75
CA LYS A 326 -9.95 12.52 -3.36
C LYS A 326 -9.19 11.66 -4.35
N CYS A 327 -8.08 12.15 -4.89
CA CYS A 327 -7.23 11.38 -5.78
C CYS A 327 -5.76 11.58 -5.46
N TYR A 328 -4.98 10.52 -5.57
CA TYR A 328 -3.54 10.53 -5.37
C TYR A 328 -2.84 9.75 -6.46
N TRP A 329 -1.84 10.36 -7.09
CA TRP A 329 -1.03 9.76 -8.13
C TRP A 329 0.43 9.88 -7.74
N ARG A 330 1.21 8.82 -7.99
CA ARG A 330 2.66 8.83 -7.86
C ARG A 330 3.28 8.10 -9.03
N GLY A 331 4.21 8.77 -9.70
CA GLY A 331 5.01 8.20 -10.79
C GLY A 331 6.48 8.35 -10.51
N ALA A 332 7.24 7.27 -10.62
CA ALA A 332 8.67 7.36 -10.77
C ALA A 332 8.97 7.85 -12.19
N PHE A 333 9.82 8.85 -12.31
CA PHE A 333 10.38 9.22 -13.60
C PHE A 333 11.78 8.62 -13.67
N ALA A 334 12.01 7.74 -14.66
CA ALA A 334 13.36 7.40 -15.04
C ALA A 334 14.04 8.71 -15.48
N ILE A 335 15.19 9.05 -14.89
CA ILE A 335 16.05 10.07 -15.47
C ILE A 335 16.47 9.51 -16.82
N LEU A 336 15.85 10.02 -17.87
CA LEU A 336 16.16 9.71 -19.25
C LEU A 336 17.66 9.97 -19.45
N LYS A 337 18.34 9.05 -20.14
CA LYS A 337 19.72 9.34 -20.54
C LYS A 337 19.65 10.55 -21.49
N PRO A 338 20.68 11.41 -21.53
CA PRO A 338 20.65 12.63 -22.35
C PRO A 338 20.22 12.39 -23.81
N ASN A 339 20.60 11.25 -24.39
CA ASN A 339 20.21 10.86 -25.75
C ASN A 339 18.73 10.47 -25.90
N ASP A 340 18.07 10.06 -24.82
CA ASP A 340 16.64 9.69 -24.81
C ASP A 340 15.75 10.94 -24.55
N VAL A 341 16.34 12.08 -24.21
CA VAL A 341 15.62 13.33 -23.89
C VAL A 341 15.13 14.01 -25.16
N ASP A 342 15.94 14.00 -26.23
CA ASP A 342 15.54 14.55 -27.54
C ASP A 342 14.41 13.70 -28.14
N ASP A 343 14.54 12.37 -28.08
CA ASP A 343 13.51 11.42 -28.48
C ASP A 343 12.22 11.58 -27.66
N LEU A 344 12.33 11.83 -26.34
CA LEU A 344 11.15 12.07 -25.49
C LEU A 344 10.56 13.46 -25.70
N SER A 345 11.36 14.50 -25.93
CA SER A 345 10.88 15.86 -26.21
C SER A 345 10.09 15.89 -27.52
N GLU A 346 10.63 15.27 -28.57
CA GLU A 346 9.96 15.13 -29.86
C GLU A 346 8.74 14.21 -29.78
N THR A 347 8.80 13.19 -28.92
CA THR A 347 7.65 12.38 -28.53
C THR A 347 6.58 13.21 -27.82
N MET A 348 6.94 14.11 -26.91
CA MET A 348 5.99 14.91 -26.13
C MET A 348 5.35 16.03 -26.96
N ASP A 349 6.09 16.64 -27.89
CA ASP A 349 5.57 17.60 -28.89
C ASP A 349 4.52 16.94 -29.81
N SER A 350 4.70 15.65 -30.07
CA SER A 350 3.79 14.79 -30.83
C SER A 350 2.53 14.37 -30.03
N LEU A 351 2.62 14.34 -28.70
CA LEU A 351 1.58 13.88 -27.77
C LEU A 351 0.59 14.98 -27.34
N SER A 352 0.57 16.13 -28.03
CA SER A 352 -0.43 17.21 -27.85
C SER A 352 -0.60 17.72 -26.41
N ILE A 353 0.49 17.81 -25.66
CA ILE A 353 0.54 18.77 -24.55
C ILE A 353 0.48 20.15 -25.24
N GLU A 354 -0.53 20.97 -24.93
CA GLU A 354 -0.85 22.22 -25.67
C GLU A 354 0.40 23.00 -26.09
N LYS A 355 0.40 23.50 -27.33
CA LYS A 355 1.47 24.23 -28.04
C LYS A 355 2.02 25.50 -27.35
N SER A 356 1.80 25.72 -26.05
CA SER A 356 2.40 26.82 -25.29
C SER A 356 3.83 26.57 -24.84
N PHE A 357 4.44 25.41 -25.15
CA PHE A 357 5.71 24.97 -24.55
C PHE A 357 6.92 24.97 -25.50
N VAL A 358 6.73 25.28 -26.78
CA VAL A 358 7.80 25.26 -27.79
C VAL A 358 8.43 26.64 -27.91
N ASP A 359 9.25 27.02 -26.92
CA ASP A 359 10.24 28.10 -27.03
C ASP A 359 11.27 27.95 -25.90
N ALA A 360 12.26 27.07 -26.05
CA ALA A 360 13.61 27.21 -25.46
C ALA A 360 14.50 25.99 -25.76
N GLU A 361 15.67 26.26 -26.33
CA GLU A 361 16.64 25.30 -26.87
C GLU A 361 17.30 24.33 -25.86
N HIS A 362 16.97 24.32 -24.56
CA HIS A 362 17.59 23.39 -23.59
C HIS A 362 16.63 23.12 -22.41
N PHE A 363 15.90 22.01 -22.42
CA PHE A 363 15.04 21.59 -21.30
C PHE A 363 15.79 20.67 -20.32
N ASP A 364 15.75 21.00 -19.02
CA ASP A 364 16.14 20.07 -17.96
C ASP A 364 15.17 18.86 -17.96
N PRO A 365 15.66 17.61 -18.12
CA PRO A 365 14.83 16.40 -18.15
C PRO A 365 13.94 16.26 -16.91
N ILE A 366 14.40 16.78 -15.76
CA ILE A 366 13.64 16.77 -14.52
C ILE A 366 12.44 17.71 -14.62
N VAL A 367 12.61 18.90 -15.20
CA VAL A 367 11.53 19.88 -15.38
C VAL A 367 10.49 19.36 -16.36
N LEU A 368 10.91 18.69 -17.42
CA LEU A 368 10.01 18.05 -18.38
C LEU A 368 9.18 16.95 -17.70
N ALA A 369 9.82 16.05 -16.97
CA ALA A 369 9.14 14.95 -16.26
C ALA A 369 8.09 15.46 -15.26
N LYS A 370 8.37 16.57 -14.57
CA LYS A 370 7.41 17.23 -13.66
C LYS A 370 6.18 17.74 -14.40
N LYS A 371 6.37 18.48 -15.50
CA LYS A 371 5.28 19.04 -16.30
C LYS A 371 4.41 17.96 -16.96
N VAL A 372 5.03 16.86 -17.42
CA VAL A 372 4.30 15.71 -17.97
C VAL A 372 3.41 15.09 -16.90
N PHE A 373 3.92 14.92 -15.68
CA PHE A 373 3.13 14.43 -14.56
C PHE A 373 1.95 15.35 -14.24
N GLU A 374 2.17 16.67 -14.19
CA GLU A 374 1.11 17.67 -13.96
C GLU A 374 0.02 17.62 -15.04
N ALA A 375 0.40 17.58 -16.32
CA ALA A 375 -0.54 17.49 -17.44
C ALA A 375 -1.36 16.19 -17.39
N TYR A 376 -0.71 15.06 -17.07
CA TYR A 376 -1.39 13.78 -16.90
C TYR A 376 -2.38 13.81 -15.73
N PHE A 377 -1.97 14.38 -14.60
CA PHE A 377 -2.80 14.51 -13.40
C PHE A 377 -4.05 15.36 -13.66
N GLU A 378 -3.92 16.47 -14.38
CA GLU A 378 -5.06 17.30 -14.79
C GLU A 378 -5.95 16.62 -15.84
N THR A 379 -5.37 15.83 -16.75
CA THR A 379 -6.10 15.10 -17.80
C THR A 379 -7.05 14.05 -17.21
N ILE A 380 -6.61 13.31 -16.20
CA ILE A 380 -7.48 12.32 -15.53
C ILE A 380 -8.76 13.01 -15.04
N GLN A 381 -8.62 14.22 -14.51
CA GLN A 381 -9.75 14.96 -13.97
C GLN A 381 -10.67 15.53 -15.04
N SER A 382 -10.10 16.16 -16.07
CA SER A 382 -10.91 16.77 -17.12
C SER A 382 -11.79 15.75 -17.85
N VAL A 383 -11.31 14.51 -18.02
CA VAL A 383 -12.07 13.44 -18.69
C VAL A 383 -13.31 13.04 -17.88
N PHE A 384 -13.20 12.83 -16.57
CA PHE A 384 -14.38 12.44 -15.80
C PHE A 384 -15.33 13.63 -15.55
N LEU A 385 -14.81 14.86 -15.41
CA LEU A 385 -15.66 16.05 -15.31
C LEU A 385 -16.49 16.25 -16.59
N ARG A 386 -15.93 15.94 -17.76
CA ARG A 386 -16.67 15.95 -19.03
C ARG A 386 -17.76 14.87 -19.06
N ASP A 387 -17.46 13.66 -18.58
CA ASP A 387 -18.45 12.57 -18.51
C ASP A 387 -19.58 12.87 -17.49
N LEU A 388 -19.32 13.72 -16.49
CA LEU A 388 -20.34 14.18 -15.54
C LEU A 388 -21.25 15.29 -16.12
N THR A 389 -20.76 16.11 -17.05
CA THR A 389 -21.51 17.21 -17.66
C THR A 389 -22.25 16.82 -18.95
N THR A 390 -21.91 15.70 -19.59
CA THR A 390 -22.55 15.22 -20.84
C THR A 390 -23.90 14.53 -20.61
N LYS A 391 -24.70 15.04 -19.66
CA LYS A 391 -26.05 14.57 -19.37
C LYS A 391 -27.11 15.62 -19.64
#